data_AF-A0A376TFI1-F1
#
_entry.id   AF-A0A376TFI1-F1
#
_cell.length_a   1.000
_cell.length_b   1.000
_cell.length_c   1.000
_cell.angle_alpha   90.00
_cell.angle_beta   90.00
_cell.angle_gamma   90.00
#
_symmetry.space_group_name_H-M   'P 1'
#
loop_
_entity.id
_entity.type
_entity.pdbx_description
1 polymer ?
#
loop_
_entity_poly.entity_id
_entity_poly.type
_entity_poly.pdbx_seq_one_letter_code
_entity_poly.pdbx_strand_id
1 'polypeptide(L)'
;MCQTFGLPSSVKYESDGGPGIARIMAFLMGSSEALRDRYDFMKFQVFQWLIGATDGHAKNFSVFIQAGGSYRLTPFYDIISAFPVLGGTGIHISDLKLAMGLNASKGKKTAIDKIYPRHFLATAKVLRFPEVQMP
;
A
#
# COMPACT_ATOMS: atom_id res chain seq x y z
N MET A 1 2.27 1.37 -10.82
CA MET A 1 3.68 1.37 -10.36
C MET A 1 4.57 0.39 -11.12
N CYS A 2 4.10 -0.78 -11.57
CA CYS A 2 4.96 -1.71 -12.34
C CYS A 2 5.63 -1.02 -13.55
N GLN A 3 4.86 -0.33 -14.38
CA GLN A 3 5.37 0.42 -15.54
C GLN A 3 6.39 1.49 -15.13
N THR A 4 6.07 2.28 -14.10
CA THR A 4 6.94 3.32 -13.54
C THR A 4 8.31 2.78 -13.12
N PHE A 5 8.39 1.52 -12.67
CA PHE A 5 9.63 0.85 -12.29
C PHE A 5 10.19 -0.09 -13.35
N GLY A 6 9.63 -0.13 -14.56
CA GLY A 6 10.06 -1.04 -15.64
C GLY A 6 9.87 -2.53 -15.32
N LEU A 7 8.91 -2.88 -14.47
CA LEU A 7 8.67 -4.25 -14.00
C LEU A 7 7.56 -4.94 -14.81
N PRO A 8 7.68 -6.26 -15.08
CA PRO A 8 6.62 -7.03 -15.71
C PRO A 8 5.40 -7.17 -14.77
N SER A 9 4.24 -7.50 -15.36
CA SER A 9 3.00 -7.70 -14.59
C SER A 9 3.06 -8.89 -13.63
N SER A 10 3.91 -9.88 -13.91
CA SER A 10 4.09 -11.09 -13.08
C SER A 10 4.59 -10.79 -11.67
N VAL A 11 5.28 -9.66 -11.46
CA VAL A 11 5.80 -9.24 -10.15
C VAL A 11 4.99 -8.08 -9.56
N LYS A 12 3.67 -8.05 -9.82
CA LYS A 12 2.79 -6.97 -9.30
C LYS A 12 2.60 -7.04 -7.77
N TYR A 13 2.67 -8.23 -7.19
CA TYR A 13 2.54 -8.43 -5.74
C TYR A 13 3.89 -8.35 -5.05
N GLU A 14 3.91 -7.82 -3.83
CA GLU A 14 5.12 -7.77 -3.00
C GLU A 14 5.66 -9.17 -2.67
N SER A 15 4.77 -10.15 -2.48
CA SER A 15 5.14 -11.57 -2.26
C SER A 15 5.95 -12.16 -3.41
N ASP A 16 5.77 -11.63 -4.62
CA ASP A 16 6.40 -12.12 -5.85
C ASP A 16 7.62 -11.25 -6.23
N GLY A 17 8.12 -10.43 -5.30
CA GLY A 17 9.24 -9.51 -5.52
C GLY A 17 8.86 -8.12 -6.03
N GLY A 18 7.56 -7.81 -6.07
CA GLY A 18 7.03 -6.52 -6.49
C GLY A 18 7.30 -5.36 -5.53
N PRO A 19 7.03 -4.12 -5.96
CA PRO A 19 7.25 -2.93 -5.14
C PRO A 19 6.20 -2.84 -4.02
N GLY A 20 6.68 -2.73 -2.78
CA GLY A 20 5.85 -2.49 -1.60
C GLY A 20 5.78 -1.02 -1.17
N ILE A 21 5.17 -0.80 0.01
CA ILE A 21 4.99 0.53 0.63
C ILE A 21 6.32 1.29 0.67
N ALA A 22 7.41 0.65 1.09
CA ALA A 22 8.71 1.30 1.21
C ALA A 22 9.24 1.87 -0.11
N ARG A 23 9.18 1.07 -1.19
CA ARG A 23 9.69 1.47 -2.51
C ARG A 23 8.80 2.54 -3.13
N ILE A 24 7.49 2.44 -2.96
CA ILE A 24 6.54 3.45 -3.45
C ILE A 24 6.68 4.76 -2.67
N MET A 25 6.77 4.72 -1.34
CA MET A 25 6.97 5.94 -0.52
C MET A 25 8.29 6.64 -0.83
N ALA A 26 9.37 5.90 -1.08
CA ALA A 26 10.63 6.46 -1.53
C ALA A 26 10.51 7.12 -2.91
N PHE A 27 9.79 6.49 -3.84
CA PHE A 27 9.49 7.08 -5.15
C PHE A 27 8.65 8.36 -5.04
N LEU A 28 7.60 8.36 -4.21
CA LEU A 28 6.72 9.52 -4.03
C LEU A 28 7.43 10.75 -3.40
N MET A 29 8.65 10.61 -2.88
CA MET A 29 9.48 11.77 -2.52
C MET A 29 9.82 12.66 -3.72
N GLY A 30 9.87 12.10 -4.93
CA GLY A 30 10.14 12.85 -6.16
C GLY A 30 8.89 13.36 -6.88
N SER A 31 7.71 13.20 -6.30
CA SER A 31 6.47 13.72 -6.87
C SER A 31 6.42 15.25 -6.79
N SER A 32 5.76 15.89 -7.76
CA SER A 32 5.40 17.32 -7.70
C SER A 32 4.50 17.67 -6.51
N GLU A 33 3.79 16.70 -5.93
CA GLU A 33 2.91 16.84 -4.75
C GLU A 33 3.37 15.93 -3.60
N ALA A 34 4.69 15.74 -3.44
CA ALA A 34 5.29 14.71 -2.58
C ALA A 34 4.70 14.59 -1.16
N LEU A 35 4.46 15.72 -0.47
CA LEU A 35 3.89 15.71 0.88
C LEU A 35 2.46 15.15 0.89
N ARG A 36 1.62 15.61 -0.05
CA ARG A 36 0.22 15.19 -0.16
C ARG A 36 0.12 13.74 -0.63
N ASP A 37 0.90 13.36 -1.65
CA ASP A 37 0.86 12.03 -2.22
C ASP A 37 1.33 10.96 -1.22
N ARG A 38 2.36 11.25 -0.42
CA ARG A 38 2.82 10.37 0.67
C ARG A 38 1.76 10.24 1.76
N TYR A 39 1.11 11.34 2.13
CA TYR A 39 0.02 11.32 3.12
C TYR A 39 -1.17 10.50 2.62
N ASP A 40 -1.67 10.79 1.42
CA ASP A 40 -2.81 10.10 0.83
C ASP A 40 -2.50 8.59 0.64
N PHE A 41 -1.28 8.25 0.24
CA PHE A 41 -0.86 6.84 0.11
C PHE A 41 -0.83 6.11 1.45
N MET A 42 -0.30 6.70 2.52
CA MET A 42 -0.31 6.10 3.87
C MET A 42 -1.73 5.99 4.43
N LYS A 43 -2.55 7.02 4.24
CA LYS A 43 -3.98 7.01 4.59
C LYS A 43 -4.72 5.89 3.88
N PHE A 44 -4.39 5.65 2.61
CA PHE A 44 -4.98 4.56 1.85
C PHE A 44 -4.55 3.17 2.35
N GLN A 45 -3.35 3.01 2.91
CA GLN A 45 -2.96 1.73 3.54
C GLN A 45 -3.84 1.43 4.76
N VAL A 46 -4.13 2.45 5.58
CA VAL A 46 -5.06 2.33 6.71
C VAL A 46 -6.47 2.00 6.21
N PHE A 47 -6.94 2.71 5.19
CA PHE A 47 -8.25 2.45 4.59
C PHE A 47 -8.38 1.01 4.08
N GLN A 48 -7.42 0.52 3.29
CA GLN A 48 -7.43 -0.85 2.78
C GLN A 48 -7.46 -1.90 3.91
N TRP A 49 -6.72 -1.66 4.99
CA TRP A 49 -6.78 -2.51 6.18
C TRP A 49 -8.17 -2.51 6.82
N LEU A 50 -8.78 -1.34 7.02
CA LEU A 50 -10.10 -1.21 7.63
C LEU A 50 -11.21 -1.89 6.84
N ILE A 51 -11.14 -1.84 5.50
CA ILE A 51 -12.16 -2.43 4.64
C ILE A 51 -11.84 -3.86 4.19
N GLY A 52 -10.71 -4.42 4.59
CA GLY A 52 -10.35 -5.78 4.16
C GLY A 52 -9.95 -5.88 2.67
N ALA A 53 -9.36 -4.85 2.09
CA ALA A 53 -8.92 -4.86 0.69
C ALA A 53 -7.58 -5.58 0.55
N THR A 54 -7.62 -6.81 0.04
CA THR A 54 -6.46 -7.70 -0.05
C THR A 54 -5.67 -7.57 -1.36
N ASP A 55 -6.26 -7.00 -2.40
CA ASP A 55 -5.67 -6.93 -3.76
C ASP A 55 -5.01 -5.58 -4.11
N GLY A 56 -4.56 -4.84 -3.09
CA GLY A 56 -3.90 -3.54 -3.21
C GLY A 56 -2.48 -3.59 -3.79
N HIS A 57 -2.28 -4.24 -4.93
CA HIS A 57 -0.95 -4.50 -5.51
C HIS A 57 -0.40 -3.34 -6.35
N ALA A 58 0.85 -3.44 -6.82
CA ALA A 58 1.57 -2.37 -7.51
C ALA A 58 0.88 -1.79 -8.77
N LYS A 59 -0.03 -2.54 -9.40
CA LYS A 59 -0.79 -2.06 -10.57
C LYS A 59 -2.02 -1.22 -10.21
N ASN A 60 -2.45 -1.19 -8.95
CA ASN A 60 -3.61 -0.40 -8.48
C ASN A 60 -3.21 1.01 -8.02
N PHE A 61 -1.95 1.38 -8.25
CA PHE A 61 -1.42 2.72 -8.01
C PHE A 61 -0.81 3.23 -9.30
N SER A 62 -1.19 4.43 -9.71
CA SER A 62 -0.70 5.08 -10.93
C SER A 62 -0.23 6.50 -10.65
N VAL A 63 0.50 7.07 -11.60
CA VAL A 63 0.89 8.49 -11.58
C VAL A 63 0.50 9.15 -12.89
N PHE A 64 0.12 10.42 -12.82
CA PHE A 64 0.10 11.28 -13.99
C PHE A 64 1.53 11.68 -14.34
N ILE A 65 1.87 11.60 -15.62
CA ILE A 65 3.10 12.21 -16.17
C ILE A 65 2.72 13.61 -16.61
N GLN A 66 3.46 14.61 -16.12
CA GLN A 66 3.22 16.02 -16.36
C GLN A 66 4.30 16.59 -17.29
N ALA A 67 4.10 17.83 -17.75
CA ALA A 67 5.08 18.53 -18.56
C ALA A 67 6.46 18.55 -17.88
N GLY A 68 7.52 18.39 -18.68
CA GLY A 68 8.89 18.34 -18.18
C GLY A 68 9.26 17.04 -17.46
N GLY A 69 8.41 16.01 -17.49
CA GLY A 69 8.70 14.69 -16.89
C GLY A 69 8.45 14.61 -15.38
N SER A 70 7.86 15.64 -14.77
CA SER A 70 7.38 15.57 -13.39
C SER A 70 6.16 14.63 -13.28
N TYR A 71 5.82 14.20 -12.07
CA TYR A 71 4.71 13.28 -11.85
C TYR A 71 4.02 13.47 -10.50
N ARG A 72 2.77 13.02 -10.40
CA ARG A 72 2.00 12.94 -9.16
C ARG A 72 1.06 11.75 -9.13
N LEU A 73 0.68 11.31 -7.94
CA LEU A 73 -0.23 10.20 -7.70
C LEU A 73 -1.60 10.48 -8.33
N THR A 74 -2.21 9.45 -8.94
CA THR A 74 -3.61 9.51 -9.38
C THR A 74 -4.55 9.23 -8.21
N PRO A 75 -5.86 9.49 -8.33
CA PRO A 75 -6.85 8.91 -7.42
C PRO A 75 -6.71 7.38 -7.34
N PHE A 76 -7.11 6.79 -6.21
CA PHE A 76 -7.14 5.34 -6.02
C PHE A 76 -8.31 4.72 -6.78
N TYR A 77 -8.11 3.50 -7.28
CA TYR A 77 -9.06 2.73 -8.09
C TYR A 77 -8.94 1.23 -7.78
N ASP A 78 -9.82 0.42 -8.37
CA ASP A 78 -9.88 -1.05 -8.17
C ASP A 78 -9.93 -1.45 -6.69
N ILE A 79 -10.90 -0.88 -5.97
CA ILE A 79 -11.09 -1.06 -4.53
C ILE A 79 -12.20 -2.10 -4.29
N ILE A 80 -11.84 -3.25 -3.74
CA ILE A 80 -12.78 -4.33 -3.41
C ILE A 80 -12.48 -4.86 -2.01
N SER A 81 -13.52 -4.99 -1.18
CA SER A 81 -13.43 -5.63 0.13
C SER A 81 -13.54 -7.15 0.03
N ALA A 82 -12.71 -7.88 0.77
CA ALA A 82 -12.83 -9.33 0.92
C ALA A 82 -13.77 -9.75 2.08
N PHE A 83 -14.34 -8.82 2.84
CA PHE A 83 -15.26 -9.19 3.93
C PHE A 83 -16.54 -9.90 3.47
N PRO A 84 -17.19 -9.52 2.34
CA PRO A 84 -18.40 -10.20 1.88
C PRO A 84 -18.20 -11.66 1.49
N VAL A 85 -16.96 -12.11 1.25
CA VAL A 85 -16.66 -13.51 0.88
C VAL A 85 -16.29 -14.38 2.10
N LEU A 86 -16.26 -13.82 3.31
CA LEU A 86 -16.02 -14.58 4.52
C LEU A 86 -17.16 -15.54 4.83
N GLY A 87 -16.83 -16.73 5.35
CA GLY A 87 -17.81 -17.74 5.78
C GLY A 87 -18.49 -18.53 4.65
N GLY A 88 -18.72 -17.92 3.48
CA GLY A 88 -19.45 -18.55 2.38
C GLY A 88 -18.75 -19.76 1.75
N THR A 89 -17.41 -19.75 1.70
CA THR A 89 -16.59 -20.80 1.07
C THR A 89 -15.53 -21.38 2.01
N GLY A 90 -15.66 -21.14 3.31
CA GLY A 90 -14.66 -21.56 4.32
C GLY A 90 -13.50 -20.59 4.53
N ILE A 91 -13.52 -19.42 3.88
CA ILE A 91 -12.52 -18.36 4.10
C ILE A 91 -12.80 -17.69 5.46
N HIS A 92 -11.78 -17.67 6.32
CA HIS A 92 -11.82 -17.00 7.63
C HIS A 92 -11.11 -15.64 7.57
N ILE A 93 -11.45 -14.73 8.48
CA ILE A 93 -10.83 -13.39 8.53
C ILE A 93 -9.30 -13.45 8.70
N SER A 94 -8.80 -14.50 9.35
CA SER A 94 -7.36 -14.75 9.53
C SER A 94 -6.61 -15.08 8.24
N ASP A 95 -7.33 -15.43 7.18
CA ASP A 95 -6.74 -15.74 5.87
C ASP A 95 -6.52 -14.48 5.04
N LEU A 96 -7.21 -13.38 5.38
CA LEU A 96 -7.10 -12.11 4.67
C LEU A 96 -5.74 -11.44 4.94
N LYS A 97 -5.02 -11.13 3.86
CA LYS A 97 -3.70 -10.49 3.90
C LYS A 97 -3.67 -9.29 2.96
N LEU A 98 -3.08 -8.18 3.42
CA LEU A 98 -2.75 -7.05 2.56
C LEU A 98 -1.70 -7.44 1.52
N ALA A 99 -1.84 -6.93 0.29
CA ALA A 99 -0.88 -7.12 -0.80
C ALA A 99 0.49 -6.50 -0.54
N MET A 100 0.58 -5.47 0.31
CA MET A 100 1.83 -4.85 0.75
C MET A 100 1.90 -4.86 2.28
N GLY A 101 2.96 -5.45 2.82
CA GLY A 101 3.11 -5.63 4.26
C GLY A 101 3.61 -4.39 5.00
N LEU A 102 3.13 -4.22 6.23
CA LEU A 102 3.57 -3.21 7.18
C LEU A 102 4.77 -3.70 7.99
N ASN A 103 5.58 -2.79 8.54
CA ASN A 103 6.65 -3.15 9.47
C ASN A 103 6.10 -3.82 10.73
N ALA A 104 6.80 -4.85 11.18
CA ALA A 104 6.58 -5.54 12.44
C ALA A 104 7.89 -5.69 13.22
N SER A 105 7.82 -6.20 14.45
CA SER A 105 9.01 -6.52 15.26
C SER A 105 9.95 -7.52 14.57
N LYS A 106 9.41 -8.39 13.72
CA LYS A 106 10.16 -9.29 12.83
C LYS A 106 9.51 -9.26 11.44
N GLY A 107 10.27 -8.85 10.43
CA GLY A 107 9.80 -8.81 9.04
C GLY A 107 8.58 -7.91 8.84
N LYS A 108 7.61 -8.39 8.06
CA LYS A 108 6.38 -7.66 7.73
C LYS A 108 5.13 -8.32 8.31
N LYS A 109 4.10 -7.51 8.56
CA LYS A 109 2.74 -7.95 8.91
C LYS A 109 1.81 -7.70 7.73
N THR A 110 1.11 -8.75 7.29
CA THR A 110 0.14 -8.67 6.20
C THR A 110 -1.26 -9.12 6.61
N ALA A 111 -1.38 -10.08 7.52
CA ALA A 111 -2.67 -10.60 7.99
C ALA A 111 -3.50 -9.50 8.66
N ILE A 112 -4.68 -9.23 8.11
CA ILE A 112 -5.55 -8.10 8.47
C ILE A 112 -5.99 -8.18 9.94
N ASP A 113 -6.33 -9.39 10.40
CA ASP A 113 -6.71 -9.71 11.78
C ASP A 113 -5.59 -9.50 12.82
N LYS A 114 -4.34 -9.31 12.37
CA LYS A 114 -3.16 -9.15 13.24
C LYS A 114 -2.48 -7.79 13.05
N ILE A 115 -3.02 -6.91 12.23
CA ILE A 115 -2.56 -5.53 12.05
C ILE A 115 -3.27 -4.64 13.07
N TYR A 116 -2.54 -3.62 13.53
CA TYR A 116 -2.91 -2.70 14.61
C TYR A 116 -2.19 -1.37 14.36
N PRO A 117 -2.63 -0.24 14.97
CA PRO A 117 -2.01 1.08 14.78
C PRO A 117 -0.48 1.10 14.93
N ARG A 118 0.07 0.35 15.90
CA ARG A 118 1.53 0.22 16.10
C ARG A 118 2.32 -0.19 14.85
N HIS A 119 1.73 -0.99 13.96
CA HIS A 119 2.39 -1.44 12.74
C HIS A 119 2.46 -0.32 11.69
N PHE A 120 1.42 0.53 11.63
CA PHE A 120 1.43 1.71 10.78
C PHE A 120 2.42 2.76 11.29
N LEU A 121 2.45 3.03 12.59
CA LEU A 121 3.42 3.93 13.22
C LEU A 121 4.86 3.44 13.01
N ALA A 122 5.12 2.14 13.21
CA ALA A 122 6.44 1.54 12.94
C ALA A 122 6.83 1.65 11.46
N THR A 123 5.87 1.49 10.55
CA THR A 123 6.10 1.69 9.11
C THR A 123 6.45 3.14 8.82
N ALA A 124 5.64 4.09 9.30
CA ALA A 124 5.87 5.52 9.13
C ALA A 124 7.25 5.95 9.62
N LYS A 125 7.66 5.50 10.81
CA LYS A 125 8.97 5.80 11.41
C LYS A 125 10.13 5.39 10.51
N VAL A 126 10.10 4.15 9.99
CA VAL A 126 11.17 3.64 9.11
C VAL A 126 11.18 4.34 7.74
N LEU A 127 10.02 4.76 7.25
CA LEU A 127 9.88 5.48 5.97
C LEU A 127 10.05 7.00 6.07
N ARG A 128 10.42 7.49 7.26
CA ARG A 128 10.55 8.92 7.57
C ARG A 128 9.26 9.69 7.21
N PHE A 129 8.11 9.09 7.46
CA PHE A 129 6.81 9.75 7.38
C PHE A 129 6.49 10.33 8.76
N PRO A 130 6.16 11.63 8.89
CA PRO A 130 5.94 12.26 10.19
C PRO A 130 4.84 11.58 10.99
N GLU A 131 5.14 11.17 12.23
CA GLU A 131 4.19 10.45 13.09
C GLU A 131 2.94 11.29 13.39
N VAL A 132 3.08 12.60 13.53
CA VAL A 132 1.98 13.56 13.71
C VAL A 132 1.00 13.60 12.51
N GLN A 133 1.41 13.08 11.35
CA GLN A 133 0.59 13.01 10.14
C GLN A 133 -0.04 11.63 9.93
N MET A 134 0.19 10.67 10.84
CA MET A 134 -0.47 9.37 10.74
C MET A 134 -1.97 9.51 11.07
N PRO A 135 -2.87 9.08 10.16
CA PRO A 135 -4.31 9.15 10.37
C PRO A 135 -4.84 8.09 11.35
#